data_AF-A0A7X6CRA8-F1
#
_entry.id   AF-A0A7X6CRA8-F1
#
_cell.length_a   1.000
_cell.length_b   1.000
_cell.length_c   1.000
_cell.angle_alpha   90.00
_cell.angle_beta   90.00
_cell.angle_gamma   90.00
#
_symmetry.space_group_name_H-M   'P 1'
#
loop_
_entity.id
_entity.type
_entity.pdbx_description
1 polymer ?
#
loop_
_entity_poly.entity_id
_entity_poly.type
_entity_poly.pdbx_seq_one_letter_code
_entity_poly.pdbx_strand_id
1 'polypeptide(L)'
;MNSFSTADRINTQELESIAGTSRVCRWQDTEPFLHDRIDKAVAPGTKIDCIVYPNTQSELAAVIACASRNRWGILPFGNASKLDWGGLVKLDPPNPPYQGGAFRCFRTPPTPPYQGGAKSSQNLACEKG
;
A
#
# COMPACT_ATOMS: atom_id res chain seq x y z
N MET A 1 -40.51 11.40 -6.00
CA MET A 1 -39.06 11.55 -6.24
C MET A 1 -38.33 10.91 -5.06
N ASN A 2 -37.78 9.72 -5.24
CA ASN A 2 -36.92 9.10 -4.24
C ASN A 2 -35.49 9.19 -4.77
N SER A 3 -34.71 10.10 -4.19
CA SER A 3 -33.31 10.31 -4.54
C SER A 3 -32.50 9.08 -4.13
N PHE A 4 -32.27 8.16 -5.06
CA PHE A 4 -31.25 7.13 -4.91
C PHE A 4 -29.89 7.81 -5.02
N SER A 5 -29.38 8.30 -3.89
CA SER A 5 -28.00 8.76 -3.79
C SER A 5 -27.11 7.51 -3.76
N THR A 6 -26.84 6.98 -4.95
CA THR A 6 -25.94 5.86 -5.23
C THR A 6 -24.50 6.29 -4.96
N ALA A 7 -24.14 6.40 -3.68
CA ALA A 7 -22.76 6.26 -3.27
C ALA A 7 -22.50 4.76 -3.16
N ASP A 8 -21.61 4.25 -4.00
CA ASP A 8 -20.95 2.95 -3.87
C ASP A 8 -20.40 2.84 -2.44
N ARG A 9 -21.22 2.28 -1.56
CA ARG A 9 -20.97 2.16 -0.12
C ARG A 9 -20.60 0.71 0.09
N ILE A 10 -19.34 0.47 0.48
CA ILE A 10 -18.97 -0.82 1.07
C ILE A 10 -20.02 -1.16 2.13
N ASN A 11 -20.57 -2.38 2.04
CA ASN A 11 -21.58 -2.87 2.97
C ASN A 11 -20.91 -3.15 4.32
N THR A 12 -20.69 -2.10 5.12
CA THR A 12 -19.98 -2.21 6.40
C THR A 12 -20.67 -3.19 7.34
N GLN A 13 -21.98 -3.41 7.21
CA GLN A 13 -22.75 -4.36 8.02
C GLN A 13 -22.26 -5.81 7.85
N GLU A 14 -21.85 -6.21 6.64
CA GLU A 14 -21.27 -7.54 6.42
C GLU A 14 -19.91 -7.67 7.11
N LEU A 15 -19.09 -6.62 7.05
CA LEU A 15 -17.79 -6.59 7.71
C LEU A 15 -17.94 -6.57 9.24
N GLU A 16 -18.89 -5.82 9.76
CA GLU A 16 -19.24 -5.76 11.18
C GLU A 16 -19.76 -7.12 11.68
N SER A 17 -20.47 -7.88 10.84
CA SER A 17 -20.93 -9.24 11.19
C SER A 17 -19.77 -10.25 11.26
N ILE A 18 -18.70 -10.03 10.49
CA ILE A 18 -17.53 -10.93 10.43
C ILE A 18 -16.48 -10.58 11.49
N ALA A 19 -16.11 -9.31 11.60
CA ALA A 19 -15.04 -8.83 12.48
C ALA A 19 -15.55 -8.29 13.82
N GLY A 20 -16.86 -8.07 13.95
CA GLY A 20 -17.48 -7.36 15.07
C GLY A 20 -17.56 -5.84 14.81
N THR A 21 -18.65 -5.21 15.25
CA THR A 21 -18.93 -3.78 15.03
C THR A 21 -17.85 -2.85 15.54
N SER A 22 -17.19 -3.19 16.65
CA SER A 22 -16.12 -2.36 17.24
C SER A 22 -14.82 -2.37 16.45
N ARG A 23 -14.70 -3.21 15.41
CA ARG A 23 -13.46 -3.43 14.66
C ARG A 23 -13.51 -2.90 13.22
N VAL A 24 -14.62 -2.29 12.84
CA VAL A 24 -14.79 -1.59 11.58
C VAL A 24 -14.84 -0.09 11.88
N CYS A 25 -13.77 0.62 11.56
CA CYS A 25 -13.70 2.07 11.70
C CYS A 25 -14.01 2.71 10.36
N ARG A 26 -14.87 3.72 10.34
CA ARG A 26 -15.04 4.54 9.13
C ARG A 26 -13.76 5.34 8.89
N TRP A 27 -13.49 5.60 7.61
CA TRP A 27 -12.35 6.42 7.23
C TRP A 27 -12.36 7.77 7.99
N GLN A 28 -13.52 8.42 8.09
CA GLN A 28 -13.69 9.73 8.73
C GLN A 28 -13.32 9.75 10.23
N ASP A 29 -13.50 8.64 10.93
CA ASP A 29 -13.27 8.55 12.38
C ASP A 29 -11.85 8.07 12.73
N THR A 30 -10.99 7.94 11.71
CA THR A 30 -9.62 7.46 11.86
C THR A 30 -8.68 8.58 12.29
N GLU A 31 -7.64 8.23 13.06
CA GLU A 31 -6.57 9.13 13.49
C GLU A 31 -5.98 9.98 12.35
N PRO A 32 -5.81 11.31 12.53
CA PRO A 32 -5.32 12.22 11.48
C PRO A 32 -3.94 11.84 10.93
N PHE A 33 -3.06 11.30 11.78
CA PHE A 33 -1.75 10.83 11.34
C PHE A 33 -1.82 9.64 10.39
N LEU A 34 -2.83 8.77 10.55
CA LEU A 34 -3.01 7.63 9.66
C LEU A 34 -3.60 8.05 8.31
N HIS A 35 -4.46 9.07 8.29
CA HIS A 35 -4.94 9.72 7.05
C HIS A 35 -3.78 10.17 6.17
N ASP A 36 -2.90 11.01 6.70
CA ASP A 36 -1.78 11.59 5.93
C ASP A 36 -0.87 10.52 5.30
N ARG A 37 -0.65 9.40 5.99
CA ARG A 37 0.24 8.34 5.50
C ARG A 37 -0.39 7.50 4.41
N ILE A 38 -1.67 7.21 4.55
CA ILE A 38 -2.40 6.45 3.55
C ILE A 38 -2.63 7.31 2.32
N ASP A 39 -2.97 8.60 2.48
CA ASP A 39 -3.11 9.54 1.36
C ASP A 39 -1.82 9.68 0.55
N LYS A 40 -0.65 9.61 1.19
CA LYS A 40 0.65 9.59 0.51
C LYS A 40 0.95 8.30 -0.24
N ALA A 41 0.31 7.20 0.15
CA ALA A 41 0.57 5.87 -0.37
C ALA A 41 -0.41 5.41 -1.44
N VAL A 42 -1.55 6.07 -1.54
CA VAL A 42 -2.65 5.71 -2.43
C VAL A 42 -2.76 6.75 -3.55
N ALA A 43 -3.12 6.29 -4.76
CA ALA A 43 -3.36 7.16 -5.92
C ALA A 43 -4.30 8.33 -5.57
N PRO A 44 -3.99 9.58 -5.97
CA PRO A 44 -4.86 10.71 -5.69
C PRO A 44 -6.26 10.46 -6.25
N GLY A 45 -7.29 10.76 -5.45
CA GLY A 45 -8.69 10.52 -5.83
C GLY A 45 -9.22 9.11 -5.57
N THR A 46 -8.39 8.21 -5.02
CA THR A 46 -8.90 6.91 -4.55
C THR A 46 -9.80 7.12 -3.33
N LYS A 47 -11.02 6.56 -3.39
CA LYS A 47 -11.97 6.62 -2.29
C LYS A 47 -11.71 5.48 -1.30
N ILE A 48 -11.51 5.83 -0.03
CA ILE A 48 -11.36 4.88 1.07
C ILE A 48 -12.59 4.98 1.95
N ASP A 49 -13.28 3.86 2.16
CA ASP A 49 -14.54 3.82 2.90
C ASP A 49 -14.35 3.47 4.38
N CYS A 50 -13.58 2.42 4.68
CA CYS A 50 -13.40 1.92 6.04
C CYS A 50 -12.07 1.19 6.25
N ILE A 51 -11.68 1.08 7.52
CA ILE A 51 -10.55 0.28 7.99
C ILE A 51 -11.10 -0.84 8.87
N VAL A 52 -10.60 -2.06 8.69
CA VAL A 52 -11.01 -3.23 9.47
C VAL A 52 -9.81 -3.76 10.24
N TYR A 53 -10.00 -4.02 11.54
CA TYR A 53 -8.96 -4.52 12.45
C TYR A 53 -9.28 -5.95 12.91
N PRO A 54 -8.94 -6.99 12.12
CA PRO A 54 -9.12 -8.37 12.54
C PRO A 54 -8.09 -8.74 13.63
N ASN A 55 -8.50 -9.46 14.68
CA ASN A 55 -7.58 -9.95 15.73
C ASN A 55 -7.21 -11.41 15.55
N THR A 56 -7.97 -12.16 14.76
CA THR A 56 -7.70 -13.57 14.48
C THR A 56 -7.50 -13.82 13.00
N GLN A 57 -6.76 -14.88 12.68
CA GLN A 57 -6.55 -15.30 11.29
C GLN A 57 -7.87 -15.71 10.62
N SER A 58 -8.82 -16.26 11.38
CA SER A 58 -10.15 -16.63 10.89
C SER A 58 -10.96 -15.42 10.45
N GLU A 59 -10.98 -14.36 11.26
CA GLU A 59 -11.64 -13.09 10.91
C GLU A 59 -11.01 -12.47 9.67
N LEU A 60 -9.67 -12.41 9.60
CA LEU A 60 -8.96 -11.89 8.44
C LEU A 60 -9.35 -12.68 7.17
N ALA A 61 -9.33 -14.01 7.23
CA ALA A 61 -9.68 -14.86 6.09
C ALA A 61 -11.11 -14.60 5.61
N ALA A 62 -12.06 -14.44 6.53
CA ALA A 62 -13.46 -14.14 6.22
C ALA A 62 -13.63 -12.74 5.62
N VAL A 63 -12.90 -11.73 6.11
CA VAL A 63 -12.89 -10.37 5.53
C VAL A 63 -12.35 -10.39 4.10
N ILE A 64 -11.23 -11.06 3.86
CA ILE A 64 -10.64 -11.19 2.52
C ILE A 64 -11.60 -11.93 1.57
N ALA A 65 -12.24 -13.01 2.03
CA ALA A 65 -13.23 -13.73 1.24
C ALA A 65 -14.44 -12.85 0.89
N CYS A 66 -14.93 -12.06 1.84
CA CYS A 66 -16.01 -11.10 1.63
C CYS A 66 -15.64 -10.05 0.58
N ALA A 67 -14.48 -9.41 0.75
CA ALA A 67 -14.00 -8.39 -0.17
C ALA A 67 -13.73 -8.96 -1.58
N SER A 68 -13.21 -10.19 -1.69
CA SER A 68 -13.02 -10.87 -2.97
C SER A 68 -14.34 -11.10 -3.71
N ARG A 69 -15.38 -11.59 -3.02
CA ARG A 69 -16.74 -11.78 -3.60
C ARG A 69 -17.32 -10.46 -4.12
N ASN A 70 -17.12 -9.38 -3.37
CA ASN A 70 -17.64 -8.05 -3.71
C ASN A 70 -16.70 -7.23 -4.60
N ARG A 71 -15.54 -7.80 -5.01
CA ARG A 71 -14.53 -7.15 -5.85
C ARG A 71 -13.98 -5.85 -5.28
N TRP A 72 -13.89 -5.75 -3.95
CA TRP A 72 -13.32 -4.59 -3.27
C TRP A 72 -11.79 -4.60 -3.33
N GLY A 73 -11.20 -3.42 -3.54
CA GLY A 73 -9.76 -3.22 -3.37
C GLY A 73 -9.40 -3.25 -1.87
N ILE A 74 -8.32 -3.95 -1.52
CA ILE A 74 -7.86 -4.07 -0.13
C ILE A 74 -6.41 -3.62 -0.05
N LEU A 75 -6.12 -2.75 0.92
CA LEU A 75 -4.76 -2.35 1.28
C LEU A 75 -4.41 -2.95 2.65
N PRO A 76 -3.67 -4.07 2.73
CA PRO A 76 -3.18 -4.58 4.00
C PRO A 76 -2.02 -3.72 4.51
N PHE A 77 -2.10 -3.27 5.76
CA PHE A 77 -1.01 -2.53 6.40
C PHE A 77 -0.96 -2.81 7.90
N GLY A 78 0.24 -2.71 8.47
CA GLY A 78 0.47 -2.76 9.92
C GLY A 78 0.49 -1.34 10.49
N ASN A 79 1.65 -0.87 10.92
CA ASN A 79 1.81 0.49 11.42
C ASN A 79 1.94 1.55 10.31
N ALA A 80 1.48 1.30 9.09
CA ALA A 80 1.51 2.22 7.93
C ALA A 80 2.87 2.90 7.59
N SER A 81 3.99 2.53 8.22
CA SER A 81 5.30 3.22 8.10
C SER A 81 6.09 2.94 6.86
N LYS A 82 5.58 2.03 6.05
CA LYS A 82 6.19 1.59 4.81
C LYS A 82 5.29 1.82 3.60
N LEU A 83 4.12 2.42 3.80
CA LEU A 83 3.15 2.61 2.73
C LEU A 83 3.68 3.60 1.67
N ASP A 84 4.55 4.52 2.07
CA ASP A 84 5.15 5.56 1.22
C ASP A 84 6.53 5.19 0.66
N TRP A 85 7.11 4.04 1.04
CA TRP A 85 8.46 3.64 0.60
C TRP A 85 8.59 3.44 -0.91
N GLY A 86 7.46 3.13 -1.58
CA GLY A 86 7.42 3.00 -3.03
C GLY A 86 7.39 4.34 -3.77
N GLY A 87 7.14 5.45 -3.07
CA GLY A 87 6.98 6.77 -3.64
C GLY A 87 5.86 6.82 -4.68
N LEU A 88 4.73 7.45 -4.36
CA LEU A 88 3.75 7.76 -5.38
C LEU A 88 4.38 8.79 -6.33
N VAL A 89 4.76 8.37 -7.54
CA VAL A 89 5.43 9.25 -8.50
C VAL A 89 4.46 10.38 -8.87
N LYS A 90 4.68 11.56 -8.28
CA LYS A 90 4.05 12.80 -8.73
C LYS A 90 4.70 13.15 -10.06
N LEU A 91 3.98 12.92 -11.14
CA LEU A 91 4.40 13.32 -12.48
C LEU A 91 4.19 14.84 -12.62
N ASP A 92 5.10 15.65 -12.06
CA ASP A 92 5.15 17.10 -12.34
C ASP A 92 6.59 17.64 -12.36
N PRO A 93 7.10 18.11 -13.52
CA PRO A 93 6.48 18.00 -14.85
C PRO A 93 6.41 16.52 -15.28
N PRO A 94 5.57 16.17 -16.26
CA PRO A 94 5.58 14.84 -16.85
C PRO A 94 7.02 14.50 -17.23
N ASN A 95 7.47 13.31 -16.84
CA ASN A 95 8.74 12.78 -17.34
C ASN A 95 8.76 13.05 -18.84
N PRO A 96 9.75 13.79 -19.37
CA PRO A 96 9.82 13.98 -20.81
C PRO A 96 9.74 12.59 -21.44
N PRO A 97 9.04 12.44 -22.58
CA PRO A 97 8.96 11.15 -23.26
C PRO A 97 10.38 10.60 -23.29
N TYR A 98 10.56 9.35 -22.84
CA TYR A 98 11.85 8.67 -22.91
C TYR A 98 12.33 8.80 -24.35
N GLN A 99 13.15 9.82 -24.62
CA GLN A 99 13.79 10.01 -25.91
C GLN A 99 14.79 8.88 -25.92
N GLY A 100 14.47 7.82 -26.66
CA GLY A 100 15.26 6.59 -26.73
C GLY A 100 16.72 6.93 -26.96
N GLY A 101 17.47 7.12 -25.87
CA GLY A 101 18.90 7.20 -25.88
C GLY A 101 19.35 5.81 -26.20
N ALA A 102 20.00 5.65 -27.35
CA ALA A 102 20.69 4.43 -27.72
C ALA A 102 21.36 3.85 -26.48
N PHE A 103 21.07 2.59 -26.17
CA PHE A 103 21.69 1.83 -25.09
C PHE A 103 23.21 1.87 -25.25
N ARG A 104 23.85 2.93 -24.73
CA ARG A 104 25.24 2.88 -24.37
C ARG A 104 25.22 2.17 -23.04
N CYS A 105 25.63 0.91 -23.05
CA CYS A 105 25.95 0.16 -21.85
C CYS A 105 26.98 0.94 -21.03
N PHE A 106 26.53 1.88 -20.22
CA PHE A 106 27.31 2.40 -19.11
C PHE A 106 27.40 1.25 -18.12
N ARG A 107 28.52 0.52 -18.19
CA ARG A 107 28.99 -0.34 -17.10
C ARG A 107 29.27 0.55 -15.90
N THR A 108 28.23 0.89 -15.15
CA THR A 108 28.17 1.02 -13.69
C THR A 108 26.84 1.69 -13.34
N PRO A 109 26.01 1.09 -12.48
CA PRO A 109 24.90 1.83 -11.88
C PRO A 109 25.48 2.97 -11.04
N PRO A 110 24.83 4.15 -10.99
CA PRO A 110 25.19 5.17 -10.01
C PRO A 110 25.00 4.57 -8.62
N THR A 111 26.08 4.50 -7.84
CA THR A 111 26.04 4.11 -6.44
C THR A 111 25.14 5.06 -5.67
N PRO A 112 24.05 4.60 -5.02
CA PRO A 112 23.34 5.44 -4.07
C PRO A 112 24.26 5.78 -2.88
N PRO A 113 24.16 6.98 -2.27
CA PRO A 113 24.99 7.35 -1.13
C PRO A 113 24.43 6.67 0.13
N TYR A 114 24.60 5.36 0.24
CA TYR A 114 24.33 4.63 1.48
C TYR A 114 25.64 4.53 2.28
N GLN A 115 25.96 5.57 3.05
CA GLN A 115 26.99 5.48 4.09
C GLN A 115 26.41 4.79 5.33
N GLY A 116 26.24 3.48 5.26
CA GLY A 116 25.90 2.61 6.39
C GLY A 116 27.01 1.59 6.59
N GLY A 117 27.86 1.81 7.60
CA GLY A 117 28.99 0.93 7.89
C GLY A 117 28.56 -0.48 8.28
N ALA A 118 29.31 -1.47 7.79
CA ALA A 118 29.33 -2.82 8.36
C ALA A 118 30.77 -3.34 8.35
N LYS A 119 31.27 -3.61 9.56
CA LYS A 119 32.50 -4.35 9.81
C LYS A 119 32.35 -5.80 9.33
N SER A 120 33.50 -6.40 9.00
CA SER A 120 33.81 -7.82 9.18
C SER A 120 33.13 -8.83 8.26
N SER A 121 33.90 -9.47 7.37
CA SER A 121 34.56 -10.77 7.62
C SER A 121 34.98 -11.35 6.28
N GLN A 122 36.25 -11.72 6.18
CA GLN A 122 36.83 -12.47 5.07
C GLN A 122 36.25 -13.90 5.01
N ASN A 123 36.51 -14.57 3.87
CA ASN A 123 36.29 -15.98 3.53
C ASN A 123 34.93 -16.24 2.83
N LEU A 124 34.81 -17.02 1.75
CA LEU A 124 35.64 -18.09 1.20
C LEU A 124 35.69 -17.99 -0.34
N ALA A 125 36.88 -18.20 -0.90
CA ALA A 125 37.06 -18.55 -2.31
C ALA A 125 36.58 -19.99 -2.56
N CYS A 126 35.83 -20.20 -3.64
CA CYS A 126 35.57 -21.51 -4.22
C CYS A 126 35.80 -21.36 -5.73
N GLU A 127 37.03 -21.58 -6.18
CA GLU A 127 37.32 -21.82 -7.59
C GLU A 127 37.88 -23.25 -7.73
N LYS A 128 37.13 -24.05 -8.48
CA LYS A 128 37.59 -25.27 -9.12
C LYS A 128 38.17 -24.88 -10.48
N GLY A 129 39.31 -25.46 -10.84
CA GLY A 129 39.94 -25.33 -12.15
C GLY A 129 41.41 -25.69 -12.08
#